data_AF-A0A3C1JQD3-F1
#
_entry.id   AF-A0A3C1JQD3-F1
#
_cell.length_a   1.000
_cell.length_b   1.000
_cell.length_c   1.000
_cell.angle_alpha   90.00
_cell.angle_beta   90.00
_cell.angle_gamma   90.00
#
_symmetry.space_group_name_H-M   'P 1'
#
loop_
_entity.id
_entity.type
_entity.pdbx_description
1 polymer ?
#
loop_
_entity_poly.entity_id
_entity_poly.type
_entity_poly.pdbx_seq_one_letter_code
_entity_poly.pdbx_strand_id
1 'polypeptide(L)'
;MWIEAQCKGLTWRGLARTEHINKGSMVRSGVARRPTALMERLRAVVGRRLPRPRATIQAHRRGFVSTTPIGSVEHRLIGLSSRYRIQDTIRISAPVAQWMMVSLLVAMATARLTASPFLGSLISGGALFVAVMAIGRVMVRRIGPYEIARRTDDALGLRAQLATALELTDAGTSGELADRQVERASQTALSIRPSAAVPLLPRDPIWRRTARSSLAASTVSLAAAILVGFWPATATDSPETTEPTLVLADARTPSESPAGEPTPIGQAQGASPGGDAIEARTNRPSDTGTSSSGLLGQRDDQGQPRGREQQSEASRGAPDPASQATTATQRGEALQKLGDALRQAQASRAAGESLRRGDTERAAEQLSQLADQVSRLPASERESLADAFNQAGAQTSSGDRQVSDAAKEAAQALSQYKTSDAREAIRREASAVRQA
;
A
#
# COMPACT_ATOMS: atom_id res chain seq x y z
N MET A 1 -24.80 -14.02 10.52
CA MET A 1 -25.77 -12.97 10.16
C MET A 1 -25.13 -11.65 10.54
N TRP A 2 -24.44 -10.99 9.60
CA TRP A 2 -23.79 -9.65 9.63
C TRP A 2 -22.61 -9.62 8.66
N ILE A 3 -22.88 -9.68 7.35
CA ILE A 3 -21.99 -9.15 6.29
C ILE A 3 -22.91 -8.69 5.15
N GLU A 4 -23.57 -7.54 5.33
CA GLU A 4 -24.33 -6.93 4.25
C GLU A 4 -24.42 -5.42 4.48
N ALA A 5 -23.31 -4.71 4.23
CA ALA A 5 -23.32 -3.26 4.02
C ALA A 5 -21.94 -2.80 3.53
N GLN A 6 -21.69 -2.87 2.23
CA GLN A 6 -20.89 -1.87 1.49
C GLN A 6 -20.80 -2.28 0.02
N CYS A 7 -21.74 -1.80 -0.81
CA CYS A 7 -21.57 -1.59 -2.25
C CYS A 7 -22.81 -0.91 -2.83
N LYS A 8 -23.02 0.37 -2.50
CA LYS A 8 -23.90 1.28 -3.26
C LYS A 8 -23.22 2.63 -3.36
N GLY A 9 -22.74 2.99 -4.55
CA GLY A 9 -22.28 4.35 -4.81
C GLY A 9 -21.13 4.46 -5.83
N LEU A 10 -21.33 4.03 -7.07
CA LEU A 10 -20.55 4.52 -8.22
C LEU A 10 -21.47 4.65 -9.43
N THR A 11 -22.12 5.81 -9.54
CA THR A 11 -22.84 6.23 -10.75
C THR A 11 -21.84 6.72 -11.78
N TRP A 12 -21.75 6.03 -12.91
CA TRP A 12 -21.07 6.47 -14.12
C TRP A 12 -21.87 7.61 -14.78
N ARG A 13 -21.35 8.84 -14.71
CA ARG A 13 -21.77 9.96 -15.57
C ARG A 13 -20.53 10.63 -16.15
N GLY A 14 -20.43 10.64 -17.47
CA GLY A 14 -19.54 11.56 -18.19
C GLY A 14 -18.78 10.96 -19.35
N LEU A 15 -19.47 10.52 -20.41
CA LEU A 15 -18.84 10.34 -21.72
C LEU A 15 -19.83 10.69 -22.83
N ALA A 16 -19.90 11.98 -23.19
CA ALA A 16 -20.38 12.46 -24.48
C ALA A 16 -20.05 13.95 -24.60
N ARG A 17 -18.92 14.29 -25.24
CA ARG A 17 -18.72 15.62 -25.83
C ARG A 17 -18.14 15.42 -27.22
N THR A 18 -19.05 15.41 -28.18
CA THR A 18 -18.79 15.49 -29.62
C THR A 18 -18.33 16.91 -29.96
N GLU A 19 -17.08 17.07 -30.39
CA GLU A 19 -16.60 18.33 -30.96
C GLU A 19 -17.00 18.44 -32.43
N HIS A 20 -17.79 19.48 -32.71
CA HIS A 20 -18.13 19.94 -34.05
C HIS A 20 -16.88 20.53 -34.73
N ILE A 21 -16.54 19.98 -35.88
CA ILE A 21 -15.55 20.53 -36.82
C ILE A 21 -16.14 21.80 -37.44
N ASN A 22 -15.61 22.96 -37.06
CA ASN A 22 -15.91 24.22 -37.74
C ASN A 22 -14.75 24.55 -38.70
N LYS A 23 -15.02 24.44 -40.01
CA LYS A 23 -14.12 24.89 -41.08
C LYS A 23 -14.31 26.40 -41.26
N GLY A 24 -13.34 27.19 -40.79
CA GLY A 24 -13.27 28.63 -40.97
C GLY A 24 -11.94 29.05 -41.59
N SER A 25 -12.04 29.89 -42.62
CA SER A 25 -11.06 30.35 -43.60
C SER A 25 -9.84 31.15 -43.08
N MET A 26 -8.75 31.05 -43.87
CA MET A 26 -7.77 32.09 -44.25
C MET A 26 -7.51 33.27 -43.31
N VAL A 27 -6.23 33.53 -43.00
CA VAL A 27 -5.49 34.73 -43.44
C VAL A 27 -3.99 34.52 -43.19
N ARG A 28 -3.19 34.76 -44.25
CA ARG A 28 -1.73 34.91 -44.22
C ARG A 28 -1.35 36.17 -43.44
N SER A 29 -0.47 36.03 -42.45
CA SER A 29 0.45 37.12 -42.07
C SER A 29 1.76 36.52 -41.58
N GLY A 30 2.80 36.67 -42.39
CA GLY A 30 4.17 36.32 -42.02
C GLY A 30 4.70 37.28 -40.97
N VAL A 31 5.14 36.74 -39.84
CA VAL A 31 5.99 37.44 -38.89
C VAL A 31 7.09 36.47 -38.47
N ALA A 32 8.30 36.72 -38.96
CA ALA A 32 9.51 36.04 -38.54
C ALA A 32 9.79 36.40 -37.07
N ARG A 33 9.50 35.48 -36.14
CA ARG A 33 9.94 35.58 -34.75
C ARG A 33 11.16 34.69 -34.53
N ARG A 34 12.29 35.35 -34.25
CA ARG A 34 13.57 34.76 -33.82
C ARG A 34 13.36 33.93 -32.54
N PRO A 35 13.82 32.67 -32.47
CA PRO A 35 13.79 31.89 -31.24
C PRO A 35 15.20 31.80 -30.62
N THR A 36 15.57 32.68 -29.68
CA THR A 36 16.87 32.52 -28.99
C THR A 36 16.94 32.81 -27.50
N ALA A 37 15.95 33.43 -26.84
CA ALA A 37 16.13 33.80 -25.42
C ALA A 37 15.64 32.75 -24.39
N LEU A 38 14.68 31.89 -24.77
CA LEU A 38 14.01 31.03 -23.78
C LEU A 38 14.69 29.65 -23.60
N MET A 39 15.38 29.15 -24.63
CA MET A 39 16.12 27.88 -24.52
C MET A 39 17.47 28.01 -23.79
N GLU A 40 18.12 29.19 -23.81
CA GLU A 40 19.36 29.41 -23.04
C GLU A 40 19.09 29.50 -21.52
N ARG A 41 17.97 30.10 -21.10
CA ARG A 41 17.60 30.14 -19.68
C ARG A 41 17.20 28.78 -19.12
N LEU A 42 16.62 27.89 -19.92
CA LEU A 42 16.34 26.51 -19.51
C LEU A 42 17.62 25.66 -19.42
N ARG A 43 18.63 25.94 -20.25
CA ARG A 43 19.92 25.23 -20.19
C ARG A 43 20.80 25.68 -18.99
N ALA A 44 20.66 26.92 -18.54
CA ALA A 44 21.39 27.46 -17.38
C ALA A 44 20.88 26.96 -16.01
N VAL A 45 19.60 26.58 -15.91
CA VAL A 45 19.01 26.05 -14.66
C VAL A 45 19.31 24.55 -14.47
N VAL A 46 19.53 23.81 -15.56
CA VAL A 46 19.87 22.37 -15.54
C VAL A 46 21.36 22.11 -15.24
N GLY A 47 22.22 23.15 -15.26
CA GLY A 47 23.67 23.03 -15.08
C GLY A 47 24.20 23.11 -13.64
N ARG A 48 23.36 23.30 -12.61
CA ARG A 48 23.83 23.34 -11.22
C ARG A 48 24.05 21.93 -10.66
N ARG A 49 25.30 21.47 -10.81
CA ARG A 49 26.01 20.46 -10.00
C ARG A 49 25.12 19.69 -9.02
N LEU A 50 24.45 18.65 -9.54
CA LEU A 50 24.04 17.54 -8.70
C LEU A 50 25.32 16.95 -8.09
N PRO A 51 25.37 16.69 -6.76
CA PRO A 51 26.47 15.96 -6.17
C PRO A 51 26.60 14.65 -6.93
N ARG A 52 27.79 14.39 -7.48
CA ARG A 52 28.11 13.11 -8.10
C ARG A 52 27.69 12.02 -7.12
N PRO A 53 26.77 11.11 -7.47
CA PRO A 53 26.48 9.98 -6.62
C PRO A 53 27.81 9.28 -6.38
N ARG A 54 28.20 9.15 -5.10
CA ARG A 54 29.34 8.33 -4.71
C ARG A 54 29.21 7.00 -5.42
N ALA A 55 30.31 6.56 -6.02
CA ALA A 55 30.46 5.35 -6.81
C ALA A 55 30.32 4.07 -5.96
N THR A 56 29.22 3.92 -5.23
CA THR A 56 29.00 2.80 -4.30
C THR A 56 27.98 1.76 -4.81
N ILE A 57 27.43 1.89 -6.02
CA ILE A 57 26.43 0.94 -6.55
C ILE A 57 26.71 0.56 -8.01
N GLN A 58 27.98 0.30 -8.35
CA GLN A 58 28.32 -0.43 -9.60
C GLN A 58 28.96 -1.80 -9.35
N ALA A 59 29.18 -2.19 -8.09
CA ALA A 59 29.73 -3.51 -7.73
C ALA A 59 28.76 -4.69 -8.00
N HIS A 60 27.48 -4.45 -8.32
CA HIS A 60 26.45 -5.50 -8.33
C HIS A 60 26.26 -6.30 -9.63
N ARG A 61 27.18 -6.19 -10.61
CA ARG A 61 27.04 -6.91 -11.89
C ARG A 61 28.29 -7.63 -12.41
N ARG A 62 29.32 -7.82 -11.59
CA ARG A 62 30.39 -8.75 -11.97
C ARG A 62 29.85 -10.18 -11.89
N GLY A 63 29.85 -10.88 -13.03
CA GLY A 63 29.63 -12.32 -13.06
C GLY A 63 30.78 -13.03 -12.34
N PHE A 64 30.50 -14.22 -11.80
CA PHE A 64 31.48 -15.07 -11.12
C PHE A 64 32.71 -15.29 -12.03
N VAL A 65 33.90 -14.89 -11.59
CA VAL A 65 35.18 -15.21 -12.24
C VAL A 65 36.01 -16.01 -11.26
N SER A 66 36.19 -17.30 -11.54
CA SER A 66 36.54 -18.34 -10.57
C SER A 66 38.04 -18.65 -10.42
N THR A 67 38.94 -17.67 -10.49
CA THR A 67 40.40 -17.95 -10.53
C THR A 67 41.13 -17.94 -9.19
N THR A 68 40.47 -17.59 -8.07
CA THR A 68 41.08 -17.52 -6.73
C THR A 68 40.51 -18.56 -5.77
N PRO A 69 41.17 -18.89 -4.63
CA PRO A 69 40.69 -19.86 -3.62
C PRO A 69 39.26 -19.61 -3.10
N ILE A 70 38.73 -18.39 -3.27
CA ILE A 70 37.32 -18.01 -3.08
C ILE A 70 36.36 -18.80 -3.99
N GLY A 71 36.84 -19.32 -5.11
CA GLY A 71 36.07 -20.15 -6.03
C GLY A 71 35.42 -21.36 -5.35
N SER A 72 35.99 -21.88 -4.26
CA SER A 72 35.38 -22.97 -3.49
C SER A 72 34.09 -22.55 -2.76
N VAL A 73 34.08 -21.38 -2.14
CA VAL A 73 32.92 -20.78 -1.46
C VAL A 73 31.87 -20.38 -2.49
N GLU A 74 32.28 -19.70 -3.56
CA GLU A 74 31.38 -19.32 -4.65
C GLU A 74 30.73 -20.53 -5.31
N HIS A 75 31.50 -21.59 -5.59
CA HIS A 75 30.97 -22.81 -6.20
C HIS A 75 29.91 -23.49 -5.32
N ARG A 76 30.10 -23.50 -3.99
CA ARG A 76 29.09 -23.99 -3.04
C ARG A 76 27.85 -23.09 -3.00
N LEU A 77 28.03 -21.76 -3.03
CA LEU A 77 26.93 -20.80 -3.08
C LEU A 77 26.13 -20.88 -4.39
N ILE A 78 26.76 -21.25 -5.52
CA ILE A 78 26.06 -21.50 -6.78
C ILE A 78 25.06 -22.65 -6.62
N GLY A 79 25.43 -23.73 -5.93
CA GLY A 79 24.50 -24.83 -5.60
C GLY A 79 23.30 -24.35 -4.80
N LEU A 80 23.52 -23.53 -3.76
CA LEU A 80 22.47 -22.93 -2.94
C LEU A 80 21.58 -21.94 -3.73
N SER A 81 22.16 -21.22 -4.69
CA SER A 81 21.44 -20.23 -5.51
C SER A 81 20.25 -20.84 -6.25
N SER A 82 20.40 -22.07 -6.75
CA SER A 82 19.33 -22.78 -7.46
C SER A 82 18.14 -23.07 -6.56
N ARG A 83 18.39 -23.44 -5.30
CA ARG A 83 17.34 -23.76 -4.32
C ARG A 83 16.60 -22.51 -3.87
N TYR A 84 17.31 -21.42 -3.61
CA TYR A 84 16.67 -20.13 -3.33
C TYR A 84 15.81 -19.65 -4.49
N ARG A 85 16.24 -19.85 -5.75
CA ARG A 85 15.41 -19.53 -6.92
C ARG A 85 14.14 -20.37 -6.97
N ILE A 86 14.22 -21.66 -6.70
CA ILE A 86 13.05 -22.53 -6.65
C ILE A 86 12.08 -22.05 -5.54
N GLN A 87 12.61 -21.76 -4.35
CA GLN A 87 11.80 -21.29 -3.23
C GLN A 87 11.15 -19.93 -3.50
N ASP A 88 11.90 -18.97 -4.06
CA ASP A 88 11.36 -17.66 -4.47
C ASP A 88 10.33 -17.81 -5.59
N THR A 89 10.56 -18.73 -6.55
CA THR A 89 9.58 -19.04 -7.61
C THR A 89 8.29 -19.58 -7.02
N ILE A 90 8.36 -20.50 -6.05
CA ILE A 90 7.18 -21.05 -5.36
C ILE A 90 6.45 -19.96 -4.55
N ARG A 91 7.21 -19.08 -3.87
CA ARG A 91 6.62 -18.01 -3.05
C ARG A 91 5.92 -16.95 -3.91
N ILE A 92 6.50 -16.61 -5.06
CA ILE A 92 5.95 -15.61 -5.98
C ILE A 92 4.86 -16.22 -6.88
N SER A 93 4.95 -17.51 -7.23
CA SER A 93 3.96 -18.16 -8.10
C SER A 93 2.60 -18.29 -7.42
N ALA A 94 2.54 -18.42 -6.09
CA ALA A 94 1.27 -18.54 -5.36
C ALA A 94 0.31 -17.35 -5.59
N PRO A 95 0.69 -16.07 -5.36
CA PRO A 95 -0.19 -14.95 -5.67
C PRO A 95 -0.42 -14.78 -7.17
N VAL A 96 0.59 -15.04 -8.01
CA VAL A 96 0.42 -14.95 -9.48
C VAL A 96 -0.61 -15.95 -10.00
N ALA A 97 -0.60 -17.18 -9.49
CA ALA A 97 -1.59 -18.20 -9.83
C ALA A 97 -3.00 -17.78 -9.40
N GLN A 98 -3.15 -17.13 -8.25
CA GLN A 98 -4.44 -16.61 -7.81
C GLN A 98 -4.95 -15.52 -8.77
N TRP A 99 -4.10 -14.57 -9.16
CA TRP A 99 -4.46 -13.54 -10.14
C TRP A 99 -4.78 -14.14 -11.52
N MET A 100 -4.10 -15.20 -11.93
CA MET A 100 -4.43 -15.95 -13.15
C MET A 100 -5.81 -16.61 -13.08
N MET A 101 -6.15 -17.24 -11.97
CA MET A 101 -7.46 -17.87 -11.81
C MET A 101 -8.58 -16.83 -11.83
N VAL A 102 -8.36 -15.67 -11.19
CA VAL A 102 -9.30 -14.54 -11.23
C VAL A 102 -9.43 -13.99 -12.65
N SER A 103 -8.33 -13.78 -13.38
CA SER A 103 -8.39 -13.27 -14.74
C SER A 103 -9.06 -14.25 -15.71
N LEU A 104 -8.84 -15.56 -15.52
CA LEU A 104 -9.51 -16.61 -16.30
C LEU A 104 -11.02 -16.61 -16.05
N LEU A 105 -11.46 -16.49 -14.79
CA LEU A 105 -12.88 -16.38 -14.43
C LEU A 105 -13.53 -15.14 -15.06
N VAL A 106 -12.86 -13.99 -14.99
CA VAL A 106 -13.34 -12.74 -15.61
C VAL A 106 -13.41 -12.89 -17.14
N ALA A 107 -12.42 -13.51 -17.77
CA ALA A 107 -12.41 -13.78 -19.20
C ALA A 107 -13.57 -14.69 -19.62
N MET A 108 -13.82 -15.78 -18.88
CA MET A 108 -14.95 -16.68 -19.13
C MET A 108 -16.30 -15.97 -18.98
N ALA A 109 -16.46 -15.15 -17.93
CA ALA A 109 -17.68 -14.37 -17.72
C ALA A 109 -17.89 -13.35 -18.86
N THR A 110 -16.82 -12.68 -19.31
CA THR A 110 -16.88 -11.70 -20.40
C THR A 110 -17.19 -12.37 -21.75
N ALA A 111 -16.62 -13.55 -22.01
CA ALA A 111 -16.91 -14.32 -23.23
C ALA A 111 -18.39 -14.74 -23.31
N ARG A 112 -18.98 -15.14 -22.17
CA ARG A 112 -20.43 -15.42 -22.07
C ARG A 112 -21.27 -14.18 -22.36
N LEU A 113 -20.87 -13.00 -21.89
CA LEU A 113 -21.62 -11.75 -22.07
C LEU A 113 -21.55 -11.17 -23.48
N THR A 114 -20.43 -11.38 -24.19
CA THR A 114 -20.16 -10.71 -25.47
C THR A 114 -20.61 -11.49 -26.70
N ALA A 115 -21.16 -12.71 -26.53
CA ALA A 115 -21.57 -13.65 -27.58
C ALA A 115 -20.51 -13.94 -28.67
N SER A 116 -19.29 -13.42 -28.53
CA SER A 116 -18.21 -13.54 -29.49
C SER A 116 -17.19 -14.56 -28.99
N PRO A 117 -17.13 -15.77 -29.55
CA PRO A 117 -16.16 -16.79 -29.13
C PRO A 117 -14.71 -16.35 -29.41
N PHE A 118 -14.51 -15.47 -30.39
CA PHE A 118 -13.19 -14.97 -30.78
C PHE A 118 -12.58 -14.01 -29.75
N LEU A 119 -13.38 -13.11 -29.15
CA LEU A 119 -12.86 -12.21 -28.10
C LEU A 119 -12.46 -13.00 -26.83
N GLY A 120 -13.23 -14.03 -26.47
CA GLY A 120 -12.91 -14.88 -25.32
C GLY A 120 -11.58 -15.62 -25.47
N SER A 121 -11.29 -16.14 -26.67
CA SER A 121 -10.03 -16.84 -26.93
C SER A 121 -8.83 -15.88 -26.93
N LEU A 122 -8.98 -14.67 -27.46
CA LEU A 122 -7.92 -13.64 -27.41
C LEU A 122 -7.59 -13.20 -25.98
N ILE A 123 -8.60 -12.96 -25.14
CA ILE A 123 -8.39 -12.51 -23.75
C ILE A 123 -7.72 -13.63 -22.93
N SER A 124 -8.19 -14.87 -23.06
CA SER A 124 -7.61 -16.01 -22.35
C SER A 124 -6.18 -16.31 -22.80
N GLY A 125 -5.91 -16.27 -24.10
CA GLY A 125 -4.56 -16.40 -24.67
C GLY A 125 -3.62 -15.29 -24.17
N GLY A 126 -4.10 -14.04 -24.14
CA GLY A 126 -3.34 -12.91 -23.62
C GLY A 126 -3.01 -13.02 -22.13
N ALA A 127 -3.99 -13.45 -21.31
CA ALA A 127 -3.79 -13.67 -19.87
C ALA A 127 -2.75 -14.77 -19.60
N LEU A 128 -2.83 -15.89 -20.33
CA LEU A 128 -1.85 -16.98 -20.24
C LEU A 128 -0.45 -16.50 -20.63
N PHE A 129 -0.33 -15.76 -21.73
CA PHE A 129 0.94 -15.22 -22.20
C PHE A 129 1.59 -14.28 -21.16
N VAL A 130 0.83 -13.35 -20.58
CA VAL A 130 1.32 -12.44 -19.54
C VAL A 130 1.82 -13.22 -18.32
N ALA A 131 1.11 -14.27 -17.92
CA ALA A 131 1.51 -15.08 -16.79
C ALA A 131 2.80 -15.88 -17.03
N VAL A 132 2.93 -16.50 -18.21
CA VAL A 132 4.17 -17.19 -18.61
C VAL A 132 5.34 -16.19 -18.63
N MET A 133 5.12 -14.99 -19.16
CA MET A 133 6.12 -13.91 -19.15
C MET A 133 6.48 -13.46 -17.73
N ALA A 134 5.51 -13.35 -16.83
CA ALA A 134 5.75 -12.99 -15.44
C ALA A 134 6.59 -14.06 -14.71
N ILE A 135 6.24 -15.35 -14.88
CA ILE A 135 7.00 -16.48 -14.33
C ILE A 135 8.41 -16.51 -14.93
N GLY A 136 8.54 -16.40 -16.25
CA GLY A 136 9.83 -16.36 -16.94
C GLY A 136 10.71 -15.20 -16.46
N ARG A 137 10.15 -14.00 -16.29
CA ARG A 137 10.87 -12.83 -15.77
C ARG A 137 11.37 -13.06 -14.34
N VAL A 138 10.60 -13.75 -13.50
CA VAL A 138 11.03 -14.12 -12.14
C VAL A 138 12.16 -15.14 -12.19
N MET A 139 12.06 -16.17 -13.03
CA MET A 139 13.13 -17.19 -13.19
C MET A 139 14.45 -16.60 -13.71
N VAL A 140 14.38 -15.54 -14.52
CA VAL A 140 15.56 -14.85 -15.08
C VAL A 140 16.21 -13.88 -14.09
N ARG A 141 15.54 -13.50 -12.99
CA ARG A 141 16.15 -12.63 -11.96
C ARG A 141 17.30 -13.37 -11.28
N ARG A 142 18.53 -12.98 -11.65
CA ARG A 142 19.75 -13.48 -11.01
C ARG A 142 19.85 -12.86 -9.61
N ILE A 143 19.77 -13.72 -8.60
CA ILE A 143 20.10 -13.37 -7.22
C ILE A 143 21.64 -13.28 -7.15
N GLY A 144 22.16 -12.16 -6.65
CA GLY A 144 23.61 -11.95 -6.51
C GLY A 144 24.23 -12.81 -5.39
N PRO A 145 25.54 -13.10 -5.45
CA PRO A 145 26.22 -13.93 -4.44
C PRO A 145 26.09 -13.39 -3.02
N TYR A 146 26.18 -12.07 -2.85
CA TYR A 146 26.01 -11.40 -1.56
C TYR A 146 24.65 -11.62 -0.91
N GLU A 147 23.59 -11.55 -1.71
CA GLU A 147 22.23 -11.76 -1.23
C GLU A 147 22.04 -13.22 -0.79
N ILE A 148 22.63 -14.17 -1.53
CA ILE A 148 22.62 -15.60 -1.17
C ILE A 148 23.39 -15.84 0.12
N ALA A 149 24.56 -15.21 0.28
CA ALA A 149 25.37 -15.32 1.48
C ALA A 149 24.62 -14.77 2.71
N ARG A 150 24.04 -13.57 2.62
CA ARG A 150 23.23 -12.98 3.70
C ARG A 150 22.05 -13.86 4.09
N ARG A 151 21.27 -14.33 3.11
CA ARG A 151 20.14 -15.23 3.40
C ARG A 151 20.59 -16.55 4.04
N THR A 152 21.74 -17.06 3.64
CA THR A 152 22.32 -18.28 4.22
C THR A 152 22.83 -18.04 5.64
N ASP A 153 23.45 -16.88 5.89
CA ASP A 153 23.85 -16.47 7.22
C ASP A 153 22.64 -16.32 8.15
N ASP A 154 21.56 -15.69 7.68
CA ASP A 154 20.31 -15.54 8.44
C ASP A 154 19.64 -16.89 8.72
N ALA A 155 19.57 -17.77 7.70
CA ALA A 155 18.93 -19.08 7.82
C ALA A 155 19.65 -20.03 8.80
N LEU A 156 20.98 -19.89 8.91
CA LEU A 156 21.82 -20.72 9.75
C LEU A 156 22.29 -20.02 11.04
N GLY A 157 21.95 -18.74 11.23
CA GLY A 157 22.38 -17.95 12.38
C GLY A 157 23.88 -17.64 12.40
N LEU A 158 24.56 -17.59 11.25
CA LEU A 158 26.01 -17.41 11.14
C LEU A 158 26.49 -15.96 11.36
N ARG A 159 25.61 -15.04 11.76
CA ARG A 159 25.94 -13.64 12.10
C ARG A 159 26.76 -12.92 11.00
N ALA A 160 26.34 -13.04 9.74
CA ALA A 160 26.97 -12.41 8.58
C ALA A 160 28.38 -12.91 8.20
N GLN A 161 28.85 -14.06 8.71
CA GLN A 161 30.20 -14.58 8.42
C GLN A 161 30.47 -14.79 6.93
N LEU A 162 29.53 -15.37 6.18
CA LEU A 162 29.72 -15.61 4.73
C LEU A 162 29.65 -14.30 3.95
N ALA A 163 28.72 -13.41 4.31
CA ALA A 163 28.57 -12.12 3.66
C ALA A 163 29.80 -11.23 3.85
N THR A 164 30.35 -11.16 5.06
CA THR A 164 31.57 -10.39 5.37
C THR A 164 32.79 -10.97 4.67
N ALA A 165 32.93 -12.30 4.60
CA ALA A 165 34.05 -12.92 3.87
C ALA A 165 34.02 -12.58 2.37
N LEU A 166 32.84 -12.58 1.73
CA LEU A 166 32.69 -12.13 0.35
C LEU A 166 32.99 -10.63 0.19
N GLU A 167 32.56 -9.80 1.14
CA GLU A 167 32.78 -8.36 1.11
C GLU A 167 34.26 -8.01 1.24
N LEU A 168 34.98 -8.65 2.18
CA LEU A 168 36.43 -8.49 2.33
C LEU A 168 37.18 -8.93 1.06
N THR A 169 36.72 -10.01 0.45
CA THR A 169 37.28 -10.53 -0.80
C THR A 169 37.11 -9.55 -1.96
N ASP A 170 35.90 -9.07 -2.21
CA ASP A 170 35.60 -8.18 -3.34
C ASP A 170 36.17 -6.77 -3.12
N ALA A 171 36.27 -6.33 -1.87
CA ALA A 171 37.00 -5.13 -1.50
C ALA A 171 38.51 -5.27 -1.73
N GLY A 172 39.01 -6.47 -2.01
CA GLY A 172 40.44 -6.75 -2.17
C GLY A 172 41.23 -6.47 -0.88
N THR A 173 40.58 -6.59 0.28
CA THR A 173 41.21 -6.30 1.57
C THR A 173 42.15 -7.46 1.90
N SER A 174 43.45 -7.20 1.86
CA SER A 174 44.50 -8.15 2.24
C SER A 174 44.94 -7.95 3.69
N GLY A 175 45.25 -9.06 4.37
CA GLY A 175 45.76 -9.05 5.73
C GLY A 175 45.44 -10.34 6.48
N GLU A 176 46.26 -10.69 7.46
CA GLU A 176 46.16 -11.96 8.18
C GLU A 176 44.77 -12.20 8.81
N LEU A 177 44.12 -11.12 9.29
CA LEU A 177 42.77 -11.21 9.84
C LEU A 177 41.71 -11.44 8.76
N ALA A 178 41.85 -10.82 7.58
CA ALA A 178 40.95 -11.07 6.46
C ALA A 178 41.12 -12.51 5.95
N ASP A 179 42.37 -12.98 5.84
CA ASP A 179 42.68 -14.35 5.41
C ASP A 179 42.09 -15.39 6.38
N ARG A 180 42.25 -15.20 7.70
CA ARG A 180 41.62 -16.08 8.72
C ARG A 180 40.09 -16.03 8.67
N GLN A 181 39.49 -14.88 8.39
CA GLN A 181 38.03 -14.78 8.25
C GLN A 181 37.53 -15.51 7.00
N VAL A 182 38.23 -15.34 5.86
CA VAL A 182 37.91 -16.05 4.61
C VAL A 182 38.10 -17.55 4.77
N GLU A 183 39.16 -18.00 5.45
CA GLU A 183 39.39 -19.42 5.74
C GLU A 183 38.28 -20.00 6.62
N ARG A 184 37.92 -19.32 7.71
CA ARG A 184 36.84 -19.76 8.61
C ARG A 184 35.50 -19.82 7.90
N ALA A 185 35.18 -18.81 7.08
CA ALA A 185 33.98 -18.79 6.26
C ALA A 185 33.98 -19.93 5.23
N SER A 186 35.14 -20.25 4.66
CA SER A 186 35.31 -21.37 3.71
C SER A 186 35.07 -22.72 4.38
N GLN A 187 35.67 -22.97 5.55
CA GLN A 187 35.43 -24.17 6.34
C GLN A 187 33.95 -24.29 6.76
N THR A 188 33.35 -23.17 7.17
CA THR A 188 31.92 -23.11 7.49
C THR A 188 31.08 -23.47 6.27
N ALA A 189 31.34 -22.88 5.10
CA ALA A 189 30.64 -23.15 3.85
C ALA A 189 30.73 -24.62 3.42
N LEU A 190 31.86 -25.28 3.67
CA LEU A 190 32.02 -26.71 3.40
C LEU A 190 31.14 -27.59 4.31
N SER A 191 30.94 -27.17 5.56
CA SER A 191 30.09 -27.87 6.54
C SER A 191 28.59 -27.71 6.29
N ILE A 192 28.19 -26.65 5.57
CA ILE A 192 26.77 -26.35 5.31
C ILE A 192 26.17 -27.43 4.40
N ARG A 193 25.22 -28.18 4.95
CA ARG A 193 24.34 -29.05 4.15
C ARG A 193 23.31 -28.20 3.42
N PRO A 194 23.21 -28.28 2.08
CA PRO A 194 22.27 -27.46 1.31
C PRO A 194 20.80 -27.60 1.72
N SER A 195 20.41 -28.75 2.27
CA SER A 195 19.05 -29.00 2.79
C SER A 195 18.77 -28.37 4.15
N ALA A 196 19.81 -28.09 4.94
CA ALA A 196 19.67 -27.42 6.23
C ALA A 196 19.52 -25.90 6.05
N ALA A 197 20.32 -25.32 5.14
CA ALA A 197 20.26 -23.89 4.82
C ALA A 197 18.95 -23.50 4.11
N VAL A 198 18.51 -24.32 3.16
CA VAL A 198 17.34 -24.03 2.32
C VAL A 198 16.43 -25.25 2.28
N PRO A 199 15.49 -25.38 3.25
CA PRO A 199 14.49 -26.44 3.17
C PRO A 199 13.62 -26.19 1.93
N LEU A 200 13.41 -27.23 1.11
CA LEU A 200 12.60 -27.14 -0.12
C LEU A 200 11.18 -26.62 0.14
N LEU A 201 10.62 -26.95 1.31
CA LEU A 201 9.37 -26.39 1.79
C LEU A 201 9.65 -25.39 2.92
N PRO A 202 9.12 -24.15 2.82
CA PRO A 202 9.18 -23.19 3.91
C PRO A 202 8.59 -23.82 5.18
N ARG A 203 9.36 -23.80 6.28
CA ARG A 203 8.88 -24.25 7.59
C ARG A 203 8.01 -23.23 8.30
N ASP A 204 7.90 -22.03 7.75
CA ASP A 204 7.12 -20.94 8.32
C ASP A 204 5.62 -21.32 8.41
N PRO A 205 5.01 -21.33 9.62
CA PRO A 205 3.60 -21.63 9.79
C PRO A 205 2.69 -20.64 9.04
N ILE A 206 3.13 -19.40 8.86
CA ILE A 206 2.39 -18.37 8.12
C ILE A 206 2.27 -18.78 6.66
N TRP A 207 3.37 -19.26 6.06
CA TRP A 207 3.37 -19.74 4.67
C TRP A 207 2.46 -20.94 4.48
N ARG A 208 2.40 -21.88 5.44
CA ARG A 208 1.46 -23.01 5.37
C ARG A 208 0.01 -22.55 5.40
N ARG A 209 -0.31 -21.51 6.17
CA ARG A 209 -1.67 -20.95 6.23
C ARG A 209 -2.05 -20.29 4.91
N THR A 210 -1.18 -19.46 4.35
CA THR A 210 -1.43 -18.77 3.08
C THR A 210 -1.46 -19.73 1.90
N ALA A 211 -0.60 -20.75 1.88
CA ALA A 211 -0.62 -21.81 0.87
C ALA A 211 -1.91 -22.65 0.93
N ARG A 212 -2.41 -22.96 2.13
CA ARG A 212 -3.69 -23.67 2.29
C ARG A 212 -4.87 -22.82 1.84
N SER A 213 -4.89 -21.54 2.21
CA SER A 213 -5.96 -20.64 1.76
C SER A 213 -5.92 -20.40 0.25
N SER A 214 -4.73 -20.31 -0.36
CA SER A 214 -4.61 -20.13 -1.81
C SER A 214 -5.01 -21.39 -2.57
N LEU A 215 -4.65 -22.58 -2.07
CA LEU A 215 -5.13 -23.86 -2.62
C LEU A 215 -6.65 -23.96 -2.53
N ALA A 216 -7.25 -23.65 -1.37
CA ALA A 216 -8.70 -23.65 -1.21
C ALA A 216 -9.40 -22.63 -2.10
N ALA A 217 -8.86 -21.41 -2.23
CA ALA A 217 -9.40 -20.40 -3.13
C ALA A 217 -9.27 -20.83 -4.61
N SER A 218 -8.18 -21.49 -4.97
CA SER A 218 -7.95 -21.99 -6.33
C SER A 218 -8.90 -23.13 -6.68
N THR A 219 -9.15 -24.07 -5.75
CA THR A 219 -10.10 -25.15 -5.98
C THR A 219 -11.53 -24.64 -6.10
N VAL A 220 -11.95 -23.68 -5.26
CA VAL A 220 -13.25 -23.03 -5.38
C VAL A 220 -13.38 -22.27 -6.70
N SER A 221 -12.35 -21.53 -7.10
CA SER A 221 -12.34 -20.79 -8.37
C SER A 221 -12.40 -21.72 -9.59
N LEU A 222 -11.69 -22.86 -9.53
CA LEU A 222 -11.75 -23.88 -10.57
C LEU A 222 -13.13 -24.53 -10.67
N ALA A 223 -13.72 -24.89 -9.52
CA ALA A 223 -15.07 -25.44 -9.47
C ALA A 223 -16.11 -24.45 -10.03
N ALA A 224 -15.98 -23.16 -9.70
CA ALA A 224 -16.82 -22.11 -10.25
C ALA A 224 -16.64 -21.95 -11.77
N ALA A 225 -15.39 -22.00 -12.27
CA ALA A 225 -15.12 -21.93 -13.70
C ALA A 225 -15.73 -23.12 -14.46
N ILE A 226 -15.63 -24.33 -13.90
CA ILE A 226 -16.27 -25.53 -14.46
C ILE A 226 -17.80 -25.39 -14.45
N LEU A 227 -18.39 -24.96 -13.33
CA LEU A 227 -19.84 -24.72 -13.23
C LEU A 227 -20.33 -23.69 -14.25
N VAL A 228 -19.62 -22.57 -14.43
CA VAL A 228 -19.96 -21.55 -15.44
C VAL A 228 -19.77 -22.08 -16.86
N GLY A 229 -18.74 -22.88 -17.11
CA GLY A 229 -18.49 -23.51 -18.40
C GLY A 229 -19.60 -24.49 -18.80
N PHE A 230 -20.04 -25.34 -17.86
CA PHE A 230 -21.05 -26.36 -18.06
C PHE A 230 -22.49 -25.91 -17.82
N TRP A 231 -22.72 -24.68 -17.34
CA TRP A 231 -24.08 -24.16 -17.21
C TRP A 231 -24.70 -24.13 -18.61
N PRO A 232 -25.75 -24.94 -18.90
CA PRO A 232 -26.37 -24.93 -20.21
C PRO A 232 -26.72 -23.49 -20.50
N ALA A 233 -26.22 -22.95 -21.62
CA ALA A 233 -26.82 -21.76 -22.17
C ALA A 233 -28.26 -22.18 -22.36
N THR A 234 -29.15 -21.79 -21.44
CA THR A 234 -30.58 -21.85 -21.67
C THR A 234 -30.71 -21.01 -22.92
N ALA A 235 -30.73 -21.69 -24.06
CA ALA A 235 -31.18 -21.11 -25.29
C ALA A 235 -32.53 -20.55 -24.89
N THR A 236 -32.56 -19.24 -24.69
CA THR A 236 -33.74 -18.50 -25.04
C THR A 236 -33.90 -18.81 -26.50
N ASP A 237 -34.51 -19.98 -26.78
CA ASP A 237 -35.23 -20.24 -28.00
C ASP A 237 -36.20 -19.07 -28.02
N SER A 238 -35.77 -18.00 -28.71
CA SER A 238 -36.66 -16.93 -29.08
C SER A 238 -37.85 -17.66 -29.66
N PRO A 239 -39.05 -17.56 -29.06
CA PRO A 239 -40.21 -18.29 -29.53
C PRO A 239 -40.29 -17.97 -31.00
N GLU A 240 -40.05 -18.98 -31.82
CA GLU A 240 -40.03 -18.89 -33.26
C GLU A 240 -41.35 -18.23 -33.59
N THR A 241 -41.27 -16.95 -33.97
CA THR A 241 -42.43 -16.12 -34.26
C THR A 241 -43.08 -16.80 -35.44
N THR A 242 -44.00 -17.72 -35.14
CA THR A 242 -44.83 -18.39 -36.11
C THR A 242 -45.59 -17.24 -36.71
N GLU A 243 -45.18 -16.79 -37.89
CA GLU A 243 -45.83 -15.68 -38.58
C GLU A 243 -47.33 -15.99 -38.57
N PRO A 244 -48.17 -15.19 -37.88
CA PRO A 244 -49.59 -15.30 -38.11
C PRO A 244 -49.74 -14.89 -39.57
N THR A 245 -50.05 -15.87 -40.41
CA THR A 245 -50.38 -15.69 -41.81
C THR A 245 -51.48 -14.63 -41.84
N LEU A 246 -51.10 -13.39 -42.16
CA LEU A 246 -52.01 -12.26 -42.24
C LEU A 246 -52.86 -12.52 -43.47
N VAL A 247 -54.01 -13.15 -43.25
CA VAL A 247 -55.09 -13.26 -44.22
C VAL A 247 -55.49 -11.82 -44.57
N LEU A 248 -55.19 -11.41 -45.80
CA LEU A 248 -55.67 -10.19 -46.42
C LEU A 248 -57.18 -10.09 -46.24
N ALA A 249 -57.64 -9.26 -45.30
CA ALA A 249 -59.00 -8.78 -45.28
C ALA A 249 -59.08 -7.63 -46.30
N ASP A 250 -59.76 -7.93 -47.40
CA ASP A 250 -60.19 -7.04 -48.45
C ASP A 250 -60.97 -5.84 -47.87
N ALA A 251 -60.52 -4.62 -48.15
CA ALA A 251 -61.20 -3.39 -47.78
C ALA A 251 -61.27 -2.44 -48.97
N ARG A 252 -62.21 -2.73 -49.89
CA ARG A 252 -62.79 -1.74 -50.79
C ARG A 252 -63.71 -0.80 -49.99
N THR A 253 -63.37 0.47 -49.87
CA THR A 253 -64.09 1.59 -50.54
C THR A 253 -63.56 2.97 -50.10
N PRO A 254 -63.62 3.98 -50.98
CA PRO A 254 -63.04 5.31 -50.81
C PRO A 254 -64.07 6.33 -50.31
N SER A 255 -63.62 7.40 -49.64
CA SER A 255 -64.32 8.70 -49.64
C SER A 255 -63.36 9.83 -49.29
N GLU A 256 -63.18 10.71 -50.26
CA GLU A 256 -62.75 12.10 -50.13
C GLU A 256 -63.64 12.89 -49.14
N SER A 257 -63.06 13.79 -48.36
CA SER A 257 -63.24 15.25 -48.53
C SER A 257 -62.70 16.07 -47.33
N PRO A 258 -62.41 17.38 -47.52
CA PRO A 258 -61.33 18.09 -46.84
C PRO A 258 -61.76 19.21 -45.86
N ALA A 259 -60.75 19.84 -45.25
CA ALA A 259 -60.65 21.24 -44.83
C ALA A 259 -61.15 21.70 -43.44
N GLY A 260 -60.31 22.55 -42.82
CA GLY A 260 -60.58 23.44 -41.67
C GLY A 260 -60.33 22.81 -40.30
N GLU A 261 -59.73 23.41 -39.28
CA GLU A 261 -59.08 24.71 -39.00
C GLU A 261 -58.39 24.53 -37.62
N PRO A 262 -57.50 25.44 -37.15
CA PRO A 262 -56.63 25.21 -36.01
C PRO A 262 -57.14 25.80 -34.67
N THR A 263 -56.71 25.16 -33.56
CA THR A 263 -56.58 25.68 -32.16
C THR A 263 -57.87 25.94 -31.36
N PRO A 264 -57.90 25.77 -30.01
CA PRO A 264 -57.12 26.61 -29.09
C PRO A 264 -56.56 25.97 -27.80
N ILE A 265 -55.74 26.79 -27.16
CA ILE A 265 -55.14 26.75 -25.83
C ILE A 265 -56.21 26.68 -24.71
N GLY A 266 -55.96 25.89 -23.67
CA GLY A 266 -56.58 25.98 -22.34
C GLY A 266 -55.71 25.20 -21.34
N GLN A 267 -54.87 25.82 -20.50
CA GLN A 267 -55.21 26.46 -19.21
C GLN A 267 -56.16 25.62 -18.34
N ALA A 268 -55.58 24.93 -17.35
CA ALA A 268 -56.23 24.67 -16.07
C ALA A 268 -55.22 24.97 -14.96
N GLN A 269 -55.38 26.18 -14.41
CA GLN A 269 -54.86 26.64 -13.14
C GLN A 269 -55.71 26.08 -11.99
N GLY A 270 -55.03 25.66 -10.92
CA GLY A 270 -55.50 25.57 -9.54
C GLY A 270 -54.25 25.27 -8.70
N ALA A 271 -53.64 26.16 -7.91
CA ALA A 271 -54.15 26.93 -6.76
C ALA A 271 -54.94 26.01 -5.81
N SER A 272 -54.60 25.77 -4.54
CA SER A 272 -53.83 26.54 -3.55
C SER A 272 -53.53 25.60 -2.33
N PRO A 273 -53.27 26.03 -1.07
CA PRO A 273 -51.95 26.14 -0.45
C PRO A 273 -51.78 25.35 0.87
N GLY A 274 -50.58 25.42 1.46
CA GLY A 274 -50.26 24.96 2.83
C GLY A 274 -49.05 24.02 2.80
N GLY A 275 -47.85 24.40 3.23
CA GLY A 275 -47.57 25.06 4.50
C GLY A 275 -47.13 23.97 5.47
N ASP A 276 -45.85 23.57 5.39
CA ASP A 276 -45.08 23.14 6.57
C ASP A 276 -43.59 23.09 6.24
N ALA A 277 -42.85 23.76 7.12
CA ALA A 277 -41.42 23.91 7.11
C ALA A 277 -40.75 22.57 7.48
N ILE A 278 -39.78 22.13 6.68
CA ILE A 278 -38.74 21.22 7.18
C ILE A 278 -37.38 21.74 6.72
N GLU A 279 -36.56 21.96 7.74
CA GLU A 279 -35.26 22.60 7.81
C GLU A 279 -34.22 21.99 6.87
N ALA A 280 -33.57 22.87 6.11
CA ALA A 280 -32.29 22.60 5.49
C ALA A 280 -31.21 22.50 6.58
N ARG A 281 -30.85 21.29 7.01
CA ARG A 281 -29.64 21.05 7.82
C ARG A 281 -28.41 21.03 6.92
N THR A 282 -27.79 22.20 6.78
CA THR A 282 -26.39 22.33 6.33
C THR A 282 -25.47 21.97 7.50
N ASN A 283 -24.87 20.77 7.47
CA ASN A 283 -23.78 20.42 8.38
C ASN A 283 -22.50 21.13 7.94
N ARG A 284 -22.22 22.28 8.57
CA ARG A 284 -20.91 22.96 8.57
C ARG A 284 -20.46 23.04 10.03
N PRO A 285 -19.37 22.36 10.44
CA PRO A 285 -18.73 22.65 11.71
C PRO A 285 -17.81 23.86 11.50
N SER A 286 -18.12 24.95 12.20
CA SER A 286 -17.20 26.05 12.45
C SER A 286 -16.86 26.06 13.95
N ASP A 287 -15.62 26.43 14.23
CA ASP A 287 -15.21 27.29 15.35
C ASP A 287 -15.07 26.67 16.75
N THR A 288 -13.82 26.51 17.21
CA THR A 288 -13.03 27.42 18.08
C THR A 288 -13.32 27.23 19.57
N GLY A 289 -12.44 26.46 20.22
CA GLY A 289 -12.29 26.41 21.67
C GLY A 289 -10.94 26.99 22.09
N THR A 290 -10.74 28.29 21.89
CA THR A 290 -9.64 29.06 22.51
C THR A 290 -9.93 29.22 24.00
N SER A 291 -9.28 28.41 24.83
CA SER A 291 -9.21 28.65 26.27
C SER A 291 -8.16 29.72 26.55
N SER A 292 -8.61 30.97 26.64
CA SER A 292 -7.88 32.10 27.23
C SER A 292 -8.59 32.52 28.53
N SER A 293 -8.12 32.04 29.68
CA SER A 293 -8.38 32.55 31.03
C SER A 293 -7.55 31.70 32.01
N GLY A 294 -6.69 32.22 32.88
CA GLY A 294 -6.45 33.60 33.24
C GLY A 294 -5.03 33.81 33.77
N LEU A 295 -4.51 34.97 33.43
CA LEU A 295 -3.37 35.62 34.07
C LEU A 295 -3.98 36.76 34.89
N LEU A 296 -4.09 36.58 36.21
CA LEU A 296 -4.35 37.65 37.16
C LEU A 296 -3.45 37.40 38.36
N GLY A 297 -2.53 38.33 38.58
CA GLY A 297 -1.71 38.36 39.77
C GLY A 297 -2.45 38.91 40.99
N GLN A 298 -1.71 38.90 42.09
CA GLN A 298 -1.84 39.85 43.20
C GLN A 298 -3.13 39.76 44.05
N ARG A 299 -3.05 39.06 45.17
CA ARG A 299 -3.24 39.71 46.49
C ARG A 299 -2.81 38.79 47.64
N ASP A 300 -1.81 39.25 48.37
CA ASP A 300 -1.69 39.00 49.80
C ASP A 300 -2.97 39.51 50.48
N ASP A 301 -3.59 38.69 51.34
CA ASP A 301 -4.11 39.18 52.61
C ASP A 301 -4.48 38.03 53.56
N GLN A 302 -4.21 38.34 54.82
CA GLN A 302 -4.04 37.48 55.97
C GLN A 302 -5.34 36.92 56.55
N GLY A 303 -5.24 35.70 57.08
CA GLY A 303 -5.86 35.34 58.37
C GLY A 303 -7.27 34.77 58.37
N GLN A 304 -7.41 33.44 58.46
CA GLN A 304 -8.00 32.79 59.65
C GLN A 304 -7.93 31.25 59.61
N PRO A 305 -7.84 30.57 60.77
CA PRO A 305 -7.62 29.13 60.86
C PRO A 305 -8.92 28.36 61.13
N ARG A 306 -9.29 27.45 60.23
CA ARG A 306 -10.10 26.25 60.48
C ARG A 306 -9.70 25.22 59.42
N GLY A 307 -9.00 24.11 59.68
CA GLY A 307 -8.84 23.36 60.91
C GLY A 307 -9.64 22.06 60.84
N ARG A 308 -9.07 21.03 60.19
CA ARG A 308 -9.24 19.56 60.39
C ARG A 308 -10.07 18.68 59.46
N GLU A 309 -10.89 19.15 58.53
CA GLU A 309 -11.67 18.21 57.68
C GLU A 309 -11.08 17.92 56.28
N GLN A 310 -10.22 18.78 55.73
CA GLN A 310 -9.61 18.56 54.41
C GLN A 310 -8.37 17.66 54.39
N GLN A 311 -7.86 17.25 55.56
CA GLN A 311 -6.66 16.41 55.63
C GLN A 311 -6.97 14.90 55.56
N SER A 312 -8.24 14.51 55.64
CA SER A 312 -8.68 13.11 55.58
C SER A 312 -9.05 12.62 54.16
N GLU A 313 -9.18 13.51 53.18
CA GLU A 313 -9.41 13.13 51.77
C GLU A 313 -8.12 13.09 50.93
N ALA A 314 -7.08 13.83 51.32
CA ALA A 314 -5.77 13.83 50.63
C ALA A 314 -4.97 12.52 50.80
N SER A 315 -5.36 11.62 51.71
CA SER A 315 -4.68 10.34 51.96
C SER A 315 -5.37 9.11 51.36
N ARG A 316 -6.51 9.26 50.66
CA ARG A 316 -7.24 8.13 50.03
C ARG A 316 -6.93 7.89 48.54
N GLY A 317 -6.04 8.69 47.95
CA GLY A 317 -5.76 8.65 46.51
C GLY A 317 -4.29 8.46 46.15
N ALA A 318 -3.43 7.99 47.06
CA ALA A 318 -2.06 7.63 46.68
C ALA A 318 -2.13 6.40 45.74
N PRO A 319 -1.68 6.51 44.48
CA PRO A 319 -1.70 5.38 43.56
C PRO A 319 -0.81 4.28 44.12
N ASP A 320 -1.36 3.07 44.23
CA ASP A 320 -0.65 1.90 44.73
C ASP A 320 0.65 1.70 43.91
N PRO A 321 1.85 1.71 44.52
CA PRO A 321 3.13 1.61 43.81
C PRO A 321 3.23 0.36 42.92
N ALA A 322 2.49 -0.71 43.23
CA ALA A 322 2.41 -1.90 42.40
C ALA A 322 1.74 -1.64 41.03
N SER A 323 0.78 -0.72 40.96
CA SER A 323 0.12 -0.34 39.72
C SER A 323 1.08 0.46 38.82
N GLN A 324 1.90 1.34 39.40
CA GLN A 324 2.88 2.14 38.67
C GLN A 324 3.97 1.28 38.02
N ALA A 325 4.48 0.26 38.72
CA ALA A 325 5.50 -0.65 38.19
C ALA A 325 4.99 -1.48 36.99
N THR A 326 3.71 -1.89 37.05
CA THR A 326 3.06 -2.63 35.95
C THR A 326 2.90 -1.73 34.72
N THR A 327 2.50 -0.47 34.91
CA THR A 327 2.39 0.51 33.82
C THR A 327 3.73 0.79 33.14
N ALA A 328 4.82 0.95 33.91
CA ALA A 328 6.14 1.20 33.35
C ALA A 328 6.64 0.04 32.47
N THR A 329 6.35 -1.21 32.88
CA THR A 329 6.76 -2.40 32.12
C THR A 329 5.95 -2.55 30.83
N GLN A 330 4.62 -2.38 30.90
CA GLN A 330 3.73 -2.43 29.73
C GLN A 330 4.09 -1.35 28.71
N ARG A 331 4.48 -0.17 29.20
CA ARG A 331 4.89 0.95 28.37
C ARG A 331 6.24 0.70 27.68
N GLY A 332 7.22 0.14 28.39
CA GLY A 332 8.48 -0.27 27.78
C GLY A 332 8.29 -1.27 26.64
N GLU A 333 7.40 -2.25 26.83
CA GLU A 333 7.04 -3.22 25.78
C GLU A 333 6.34 -2.54 24.59
N ALA A 334 5.45 -1.58 24.84
CA ALA A 334 4.78 -0.81 23.80
C ALA A 334 5.77 0.02 22.97
N LEU A 335 6.72 0.70 23.61
CA LEU A 335 7.77 1.47 22.93
C LEU A 335 8.68 0.57 22.10
N GLN A 336 8.99 -0.64 22.58
CA GLN A 336 9.79 -1.61 21.84
C GLN A 336 9.07 -2.09 20.57
N LYS A 337 7.77 -2.39 20.67
CA LYS A 337 6.93 -2.77 19.51
C LYS A 337 6.80 -1.62 18.50
N LEU A 338 6.58 -0.40 18.97
CA LEU A 338 6.60 0.81 18.14
C LEU A 338 7.95 0.95 17.42
N GLY A 339 9.06 0.73 18.13
CA GLY A 339 10.40 0.77 17.57
C GLY A 339 10.62 -0.25 16.45
N ASP A 340 10.17 -1.49 16.65
CA ASP A 340 10.28 -2.57 15.66
C ASP A 340 9.44 -2.29 14.40
N ALA A 341 8.24 -1.72 14.56
CA ALA A 341 7.38 -1.31 13.44
C ALA A 341 7.98 -0.14 12.65
N LEU A 342 8.43 0.93 13.34
CA LEU A 342 9.06 2.08 12.70
C LEU A 342 10.36 1.75 11.96
N ARG A 343 11.04 0.67 12.33
CA ARG A 343 12.27 0.21 11.66
C ARG A 343 12.03 -0.31 10.24
N GLN A 344 10.81 -0.76 9.96
CA GLN A 344 10.43 -1.31 8.65
C GLN A 344 10.35 -0.22 7.58
N ALA A 345 9.88 0.97 7.95
CA ALA A 345 9.88 2.13 7.07
C ALA A 345 11.25 2.82 7.05
N GLN A 346 11.78 3.05 5.85
CA GLN A 346 13.12 3.62 5.67
C GLN A 346 13.25 5.03 6.29
N ALA A 347 12.18 5.84 6.20
CA ALA A 347 12.16 7.22 6.70
C ALA A 347 12.15 7.31 8.24
N SER A 348 11.62 6.29 8.94
CA SER A 348 11.53 6.25 10.41
C SER A 348 12.54 5.32 11.07
N ARG A 349 13.44 4.69 10.31
CA ARG A 349 14.39 3.68 10.82
C ARG A 349 15.26 4.19 11.96
N ALA A 350 15.70 5.45 11.89
CA ALA A 350 16.49 6.07 12.96
C ALA A 350 15.69 6.14 14.27
N ALA A 351 14.45 6.65 14.21
CA ALA A 351 13.54 6.74 15.36
C ALA A 351 13.23 5.36 15.96
N GLY A 352 12.96 4.37 15.10
CA GLY A 352 12.72 3.01 15.55
C GLY A 352 13.91 2.38 16.28
N GLU A 353 15.13 2.66 15.82
CA GLU A 353 16.34 2.16 16.50
C GLU A 353 16.61 2.87 17.82
N SER A 354 16.32 4.17 17.94
CA SER A 354 16.40 4.90 19.22
C SER A 354 15.39 4.38 20.25
N LEU A 355 14.15 4.10 19.84
CA LEU A 355 13.15 3.49 20.73
C LEU A 355 13.60 2.12 21.26
N ARG A 356 14.21 1.27 20.44
CA ARG A 356 14.69 -0.05 20.86
C ARG A 356 15.83 0.02 21.89
N ARG A 357 16.61 1.10 21.90
CA ARG A 357 17.65 1.34 22.90
C ARG A 357 17.11 1.94 24.19
N GLY A 358 15.83 2.31 24.23
CA GLY A 358 15.24 3.07 25.33
C GLY A 358 15.51 4.57 25.26
N ASP A 359 16.07 5.09 24.16
CA ASP A 359 16.37 6.51 23.98
C ASP A 359 15.11 7.28 23.51
N THR A 360 14.09 7.41 24.37
CA THR A 360 12.79 8.03 24.02
C THR A 360 12.90 9.49 23.60
N GLU A 361 13.78 10.27 24.23
CA GLU A 361 14.04 11.68 23.88
C GLU A 361 14.57 11.81 22.45
N ARG A 362 15.57 10.99 22.10
CA ARG A 362 16.19 10.99 20.78
C ARG A 362 15.22 10.49 19.70
N ALA A 363 14.40 9.49 20.03
CA ALA A 363 13.34 9.02 19.15
C ALA A 363 12.30 10.12 18.87
N ALA A 364 11.86 10.85 19.91
CA ALA A 364 10.91 11.95 19.77
C ALA A 364 11.46 13.08 18.88
N GLU A 365 12.74 13.44 19.04
CA GLU A 365 13.39 14.42 18.16
C GLU A 365 13.43 13.95 16.70
N GLN A 366 13.77 12.68 16.46
CA GLN A 366 13.81 12.11 15.11
C GLN A 366 12.42 12.03 14.47
N LEU A 367 11.38 11.71 15.25
CA LEU A 367 9.99 11.76 14.79
C LEU A 367 9.55 13.19 14.46
N SER A 368 9.95 14.18 15.27
CA SER A 368 9.68 15.59 14.97
C SER A 368 10.36 16.05 13.67
N GLN A 369 11.62 15.66 13.44
CA GLN A 369 12.33 15.94 12.20
C GLN A 369 11.69 15.23 11.00
N LEU A 370 11.18 14.01 11.20
CA LEU A 370 10.44 13.28 10.18
C LEU A 370 9.14 13.99 9.82
N ALA A 371 8.40 14.51 10.81
CA ALA A 371 7.18 15.30 10.57
C ALA A 371 7.44 16.47 9.62
N ASP A 372 8.55 17.19 9.80
CA ASP A 372 8.92 18.31 8.92
C ASP A 372 9.26 17.84 7.49
N GLN A 373 9.77 16.61 7.34
CA GLN A 373 10.14 16.01 6.07
C GLN A 373 8.98 15.35 5.32
N VAL A 374 7.87 14.99 5.99
CA VAL A 374 6.74 14.25 5.40
C VAL A 374 6.21 14.86 4.09
N SER A 375 6.20 16.19 3.97
CA SER A 375 5.75 16.86 2.75
C SER A 375 6.65 16.66 1.53
N ARG A 376 7.91 16.28 1.78
CA ARG A 376 8.93 16.05 0.74
C ARG A 376 9.10 14.57 0.42
N LEU A 377 8.49 13.68 1.21
CA LEU A 377 8.56 12.24 0.99
C LEU A 377 7.75 11.85 -0.26
N PRO A 378 8.25 10.94 -1.10
CA PRO A 378 7.49 10.38 -2.20
C PRO A 378 6.28 9.59 -1.69
N ALA A 379 5.24 9.44 -2.52
CA ALA A 379 3.99 8.78 -2.13
C ALA A 379 4.21 7.37 -1.56
N SER A 380 5.08 6.57 -2.18
CA SER A 380 5.42 5.22 -1.72
C SER A 380 6.07 5.18 -0.33
N GLU A 381 6.89 6.17 0.01
CA GLU A 381 7.51 6.24 1.35
C GLU A 381 6.49 6.68 2.41
N ARG A 382 5.56 7.57 2.06
CA ARG A 382 4.46 7.95 2.95
C ARG A 382 3.53 6.77 3.23
N GLU A 383 3.24 5.96 2.22
CA GLU A 383 2.43 4.73 2.37
C GLU A 383 3.16 3.71 3.26
N SER A 384 4.45 3.46 3.02
CA SER A 384 5.26 2.59 3.89
C SER A 384 5.33 3.11 5.34
N LEU A 385 5.40 4.44 5.53
CA LEU A 385 5.37 5.04 6.86
C LEU A 385 3.99 4.91 7.52
N ALA A 386 2.91 5.06 6.76
CA ALA A 386 1.54 4.86 7.24
C ALA A 386 1.32 3.42 7.71
N ASP A 387 1.78 2.44 6.93
CA ASP A 387 1.71 1.02 7.27
C ASP A 387 2.48 0.72 8.57
N ALA A 388 3.67 1.31 8.73
CA ALA A 388 4.47 1.15 9.95
C ALA A 388 3.75 1.73 11.18
N PHE A 389 3.16 2.92 11.08
CA PHE A 389 2.37 3.51 12.17
C PHE A 389 1.10 2.71 12.49
N ASN A 390 0.41 2.19 11.47
CA ASN A 390 -0.79 1.36 11.66
C ASN A 390 -0.44 0.04 12.36
N GLN A 391 0.67 -0.60 11.95
CA GLN A 391 1.17 -1.81 12.59
C GLN A 391 1.59 -1.54 14.04
N ALA A 392 2.26 -0.41 14.30
CA ALA A 392 2.61 0.01 15.65
C ALA A 392 1.36 0.20 16.52
N GLY A 393 0.38 0.98 16.05
CA GLY A 393 -0.86 1.24 16.77
C GLY A 393 -1.65 -0.04 17.09
N ALA A 394 -1.66 -1.03 16.19
CA ALA A 394 -2.26 -2.33 16.45
C ALA A 394 -1.53 -3.10 17.55
N GLN A 395 -0.18 -3.06 17.55
CA GLN A 395 0.67 -3.79 18.49
C GLN A 395 0.76 -3.16 19.89
N THR A 396 0.55 -1.84 20.01
CA THR A 396 0.63 -1.10 21.29
C THR A 396 -0.71 -0.92 22.00
N SER A 397 -1.83 -1.30 21.36
CA SER A 397 -3.19 -1.11 21.88
C SER A 397 -3.47 -1.64 23.29
N SER A 398 -2.74 -2.68 23.73
CA SER A 398 -2.88 -3.27 25.06
C SER A 398 -2.00 -2.64 26.14
N GLY A 399 -0.96 -1.89 25.77
CA GLY A 399 0.04 -1.36 26.72
C GLY A 399 -0.14 0.12 27.01
N ASP A 400 -0.35 0.94 25.97
CA ASP A 400 -0.51 2.39 26.11
C ASP A 400 -1.50 2.89 25.05
N ARG A 401 -2.72 3.26 25.50
CA ARG A 401 -3.78 3.74 24.60
C ARG A 401 -3.39 5.06 23.93
N GLN A 402 -2.67 5.93 24.65
CA GLN A 402 -2.29 7.25 24.13
C GLN A 402 -1.32 7.11 22.95
N VAL A 403 -0.32 6.23 23.08
CA VAL A 403 0.62 5.91 21.98
C VAL A 403 -0.09 5.17 20.84
N SER A 404 -0.98 4.23 21.16
CA SER A 404 -1.74 3.49 20.13
C SER A 404 -2.62 4.40 19.28
N ASP A 405 -3.33 5.35 19.90
CA ASP A 405 -4.26 6.23 19.21
C ASP A 405 -3.54 7.30 18.39
N ALA A 406 -2.44 7.87 18.93
CA ALA A 406 -1.61 8.80 18.18
C ALA A 406 -0.92 8.14 16.96
N ALA A 407 -0.47 6.88 17.08
CA ALA A 407 0.04 6.12 15.95
C ALA A 407 -1.03 5.85 14.87
N LYS A 408 -2.25 5.48 15.25
CA LYS A 408 -3.36 5.28 14.29
C LYS A 408 -3.74 6.58 13.58
N GLU A 409 -3.77 7.69 14.30
CA GLU A 409 -4.06 9.01 13.73
C GLU A 409 -2.97 9.43 12.73
N ALA A 410 -1.70 9.20 13.05
CA ALA A 410 -0.59 9.43 12.13
C ALA A 410 -0.71 8.58 10.86
N ALA A 411 -1.05 7.30 10.98
CA ALA A 411 -1.29 6.41 9.85
C ALA A 411 -2.46 6.88 8.96
N GLN A 412 -3.57 7.28 9.58
CA GLN A 412 -4.74 7.76 8.86
C GLN A 412 -4.48 9.09 8.14
N ALA A 413 -3.75 10.01 8.78
CA ALA A 413 -3.41 11.29 8.17
C ALA A 413 -2.42 11.13 6.99
N LEU A 414 -1.45 10.21 7.12
CA LEU A 414 -0.51 9.88 6.04
C LEU A 414 -1.22 9.25 4.85
N SER A 415 -2.14 8.31 5.07
CA SER A 415 -2.89 7.62 4.00
C SER A 415 -3.90 8.52 3.28
N GLN A 416 -4.46 9.54 3.95
CA GLN A 416 -5.37 10.52 3.33
C GLN A 416 -4.63 11.61 2.53
N TYR A 417 -3.30 11.57 2.43
CA TYR A 417 -2.47 12.59 1.78
C TYR A 417 -2.62 14.00 2.38
N LYS A 418 -3.19 14.12 3.59
CA LYS A 418 -3.35 15.38 4.31
C LYS A 418 -2.05 15.73 5.03
N THR A 419 -1.18 16.39 4.28
CA THR A 419 0.21 16.62 4.72
C THR A 419 0.27 17.44 6.02
N SER A 420 -0.61 18.42 6.23
CA SER A 420 -0.68 19.21 7.48
C SER A 420 -1.03 18.33 8.67
N ASP A 421 -2.15 17.60 8.57
CA ASP A 421 -2.66 16.69 9.61
C ASP A 421 -1.62 15.62 9.95
N ALA A 422 -0.92 15.09 8.94
CA ALA A 422 0.13 14.09 9.15
C ALA A 422 1.31 14.64 9.96
N ARG A 423 1.72 15.90 9.73
CA ARG A 423 2.78 16.51 10.55
C ARG A 423 2.35 16.67 11.99
N GLU A 424 1.12 17.12 12.21
CA GLU A 424 0.58 17.34 13.55
C GLU A 424 0.42 16.03 14.31
N ALA A 425 -0.12 14.99 13.66
CA ALA A 425 -0.25 13.66 14.24
C ALA A 425 1.11 13.05 14.61
N ILE A 426 2.13 13.16 13.75
CA ILE A 426 3.48 12.66 14.05
C ILE A 426 4.13 13.47 15.20
N ARG A 427 3.87 14.77 15.30
CA ARG A 427 4.34 15.58 16.45
C ARG A 427 3.64 15.20 17.75
N ARG A 428 2.34 14.89 17.71
CA ARG A 428 1.61 14.36 18.86
C ARG A 428 2.18 13.00 19.28
N GLU A 429 2.47 12.11 18.34
CA GLU A 429 3.16 10.85 18.62
C GLU A 429 4.53 11.08 19.27
N ALA A 430 5.35 12.00 18.73
CA ALA A 430 6.64 12.36 19.32
C ALA A 430 6.51 12.87 20.76
N SER A 431 5.46 13.63 21.07
CA SER A 431 5.18 14.09 22.43
C SER A 431 4.73 12.96 23.35
N ALA A 432 3.92 12.01 22.85
CA ALA A 432 3.49 10.83 23.61
C ALA A 432 4.68 9.92 23.93
N VAL A 433 5.58 9.69 22.96
CA VAL A 433 6.83 8.94 23.16
C VAL A 433 7.74 9.59 24.20
N ARG A 434 7.79 10.93 24.28
CA ARG A 434 8.59 11.63 25.28
C ARG A 434 8.03 11.53 26.70
N GLN A 435 6.70 11.45 26.82
CA GLN A 435 6.02 11.30 28.11
C GLN A 435 5.99 9.86 28.60
N ALA A 436 6.31 8.92 27.69
CA ALA A 436 6.34 7.50 27.95
C ALA A 436 7.61 7.12 28.73
#